data_AF-X1E4V9-F1
#
_entry.id   AF-X1E4V9-F1
#
_cell.length_a   1.000
_cell.length_b   1.000
_cell.length_c   1.000
_cell.angle_alpha   90.00
_cell.angle_beta   90.00
_cell.angle_gamma   90.00
#
_symmetry.space_group_name_H-M   'P 1'
#
loop_
_entity.id
_entity.type
_entity.pdbx_description
1 polymer ?
#
loop_
_entity_poly.entity_id
_entity_poly.type
_entity_poly.pdbx_seq_one_letter_code
_entity_poly.pdbx_strand_id
1 'polypeptide(L)'
;KNVYVEDVKPGEIYFDVIKNTVEPLLQKLFEDAVVTAIVNYTVDDVMFDQIAALTGHVKKLLKKNLETIESGVEVVEVQLTDKTWPRQVDEAFQAAHKASQESQKAISEARTYAEKTLNEAAGPVAEKLLAVLEGKSTSEQERELLWAQLAGAAQEKIAQARASRTKVVQTARANAEYLKELLPEYRKFPKLVVQKIYLDAIAHVLNNVDEKMIIQPTEGTKGIVLWIYINRDPELKPKSKKEQSP
;
A
#
# COMPACT_ATOMS: atom_id res chain seq x y z
N LYS A 1 35.70 36.45 -5.58
CA LYS A 1 36.12 36.87 -4.22
C LYS A 1 37.53 36.35 -4.02
N ASN A 2 38.49 37.23 -3.75
CA ASN A 2 39.90 36.86 -3.60
C ASN A 2 40.07 35.90 -2.41
N VAL A 3 40.85 34.84 -2.61
CA VAL A 3 41.24 33.89 -1.57
C VAL A 3 42.43 34.51 -0.87
N TYR A 4 42.22 35.00 0.35
CA TYR A 4 43.30 35.52 1.17
C TYR A 4 43.97 34.35 1.86
N VAL A 5 45.21 34.05 1.47
CA VAL A 5 46.10 33.22 2.26
C VAL A 5 46.65 34.12 3.37
N GLU A 6 46.56 33.69 4.63
CA GLU A 6 47.15 34.46 5.73
C GLU A 6 48.67 34.56 5.56
N ASP A 7 49.22 35.76 5.73
CA ASP A 7 50.67 35.96 5.71
C ASP A 7 51.31 35.20 6.89
N VAL A 8 52.29 34.35 6.58
CA VAL A 8 52.92 33.47 7.57
C VAL A 8 53.74 34.29 8.55
N LYS A 9 53.43 34.18 9.86
CA LYS A 9 54.19 34.87 10.90
C LYS A 9 55.50 34.14 11.18
N PRO A 10 56.58 34.86 11.58
CA PRO A 10 57.85 34.22 11.92
C PRO A 10 57.66 33.19 13.06
N GLY A 11 57.92 31.91 12.78
CA GLY A 11 57.77 30.79 13.72
C GLY A 11 56.64 29.80 13.41
N GLU A 12 55.76 30.10 12.45
CA GLU A 12 54.71 29.19 11.99
C GLU A 12 55.19 28.29 10.83
N ILE A 13 54.68 27.06 10.79
CA ILE A 13 54.98 26.11 9.71
C ILE A 13 54.10 26.46 8.50
N TYR A 14 54.73 26.83 7.38
CA TYR A 14 54.05 27.17 6.13
C TYR A 14 52.97 26.16 5.70
N PHE A 15 53.22 24.86 5.89
CA PHE A 15 52.29 23.80 5.52
C PHE A 15 50.99 23.82 6.33
N ASP A 16 51.05 24.19 7.62
CA ASP A 16 49.87 24.25 8.48
C ASP A 16 48.99 25.46 8.14
N VAL A 17 49.60 26.59 7.79
CA VAL A 17 48.89 27.81 7.34
C VAL A 17 48.18 27.58 6.00
N ILE A 18 48.82 26.86 5.07
CA ILE A 18 48.22 26.49 3.78
C ILE A 18 47.06 25.52 3.96
N LYS A 19 47.17 24.52 4.86
CA LYS A 19 46.07 23.60 5.17
C LYS A 19 44.80 24.36 5.59
N ASN A 20 44.95 25.34 6.47
CA ASN A 20 43.85 26.15 6.97
C ASN A 20 43.16 27.00 5.87
N THR A 21 43.82 27.23 4.73
CA THR A 21 43.27 28.00 3.60
C THR A 21 42.80 27.14 2.43
N VAL A 22 43.42 25.99 2.19
CA VAL A 22 43.05 25.09 1.07
C VAL A 22 41.78 24.31 1.35
N GLU A 23 41.58 23.83 2.58
CA GLU A 23 40.37 23.09 2.95
C GLU A 23 39.07 23.90 2.74
N PRO A 24 38.94 25.14 3.25
CA PRO A 24 37.73 25.93 3.01
C PRO A 24 37.56 26.31 1.53
N LEU A 25 38.64 26.43 0.76
CA LEU A 25 38.56 26.67 -0.68
C LEU A 25 37.97 25.45 -1.42
N LEU A 26 38.47 24.25 -1.14
CA LEU A 26 37.96 23.02 -1.73
C LEU A 26 36.50 22.80 -1.36
N GLN A 27 36.13 23.07 -0.11
CA GLN A 27 34.74 23.00 0.34
C GLN A 27 33.85 23.96 -0.45
N LYS A 28 34.28 25.21 -0.68
CA LYS A 28 33.49 26.18 -1.45
C LYS A 28 33.34 25.82 -2.92
N LEU A 29 34.40 25.28 -3.53
CA LEU A 29 34.33 24.79 -4.92
C LEU A 29 33.41 23.56 -5.04
N PHE A 30 33.41 22.70 -4.02
CA PHE A 30 32.49 21.57 -3.95
C PHE A 30 31.04 22.02 -3.80
N GLU A 31 30.76 22.92 -2.86
CA GLU A 31 29.43 23.51 -2.67
C GLU A 31 28.91 24.16 -3.95
N ASP A 32 29.74 24.93 -4.65
CA ASP A 32 29.40 25.57 -5.93
C ASP A 32 29.08 24.54 -7.03
N ALA A 33 29.89 23.48 -7.14
CA ALA A 33 29.66 22.40 -8.09
C ALA A 33 28.35 21.64 -7.79
N VAL A 34 28.05 21.40 -6.52
CA VAL A 34 26.81 20.74 -6.07
C VAL A 34 25.60 21.60 -6.41
N VAL A 35 25.62 22.89 -6.05
CA VAL A 35 24.52 23.82 -6.33
C VAL A 35 24.28 23.93 -7.83
N THR A 36 25.34 24.06 -8.63
CA THR A 36 25.25 24.13 -10.09
C THR A 36 24.69 22.85 -10.71
N ALA A 37 25.07 21.68 -10.18
CA ALA A 37 24.56 20.41 -10.65
C ALA A 37 23.06 20.28 -10.36
N ILE A 38 22.62 20.56 -9.12
CA ILE A 38 21.23 20.40 -8.66
C ILE A 38 20.24 21.22 -9.49
N VAL A 39 20.62 22.40 -9.98
CA VAL A 39 19.75 23.25 -10.82
C VAL A 39 19.27 22.54 -12.10
N ASN A 40 20.01 21.55 -12.60
CA ASN A 40 19.67 20.82 -13.82
C ASN A 40 18.87 19.52 -13.58
N TYR A 41 18.54 19.19 -12.32
CA TYR A 41 17.80 17.98 -11.97
C TYR A 41 16.48 18.34 -11.28
N THR A 42 15.48 17.49 -11.42
CA THR A 42 14.26 17.64 -10.62
C THR A 42 14.50 17.20 -9.18
N VAL A 43 13.66 17.68 -8.27
CA VAL A 43 13.70 17.25 -6.86
C VAL A 43 13.57 15.73 -6.77
N ASP A 44 12.69 15.13 -7.57
CA ASP A 44 12.49 13.67 -7.56
C ASP A 44 13.69 12.90 -8.12
N ASP A 45 14.40 13.44 -9.12
CA ASP A 45 15.61 12.81 -9.68
C ASP A 45 16.75 12.77 -8.67
N VAL A 46 16.99 13.88 -7.98
CA VAL A 46 17.94 13.94 -6.84
C VAL A 46 17.41 13.10 -5.68
N MET A 47 16.08 13.01 -5.62
CA MET A 47 15.18 12.41 -4.64
C MET A 47 15.32 10.88 -4.49
N PHE A 48 15.17 10.21 -5.62
CA PHE A 48 14.78 8.80 -5.64
C PHE A 48 15.48 8.02 -6.73
N ASP A 49 15.73 8.63 -7.88
CA ASP A 49 16.16 7.89 -9.07
C ASP A 49 17.67 8.01 -9.39
N GLN A 50 18.25 9.22 -9.44
CA GLN A 50 19.50 9.47 -10.17
C GLN A 50 20.64 10.07 -9.32
N ILE A 51 20.80 9.66 -8.06
CA ILE A 51 21.92 10.13 -7.20
C ILE A 51 23.29 9.83 -7.84
N ALA A 52 23.44 8.68 -8.49
CA ALA A 52 24.68 8.32 -9.17
C ALA A 52 25.00 9.25 -10.36
N ALA A 53 23.98 9.65 -11.13
CA ALA A 53 24.14 10.58 -12.23
C ALA A 53 24.51 11.99 -11.73
N LEU A 54 23.86 12.45 -10.66
CA LEU A 54 24.20 13.71 -9.99
C LEU A 54 25.65 13.68 -9.50
N THR A 55 26.07 12.60 -8.84
CA THR A 55 27.44 12.42 -8.33
C THR A 55 28.46 12.49 -9.47
N GLY A 56 28.18 11.83 -10.59
CA GLY A 56 29.00 11.91 -11.80
C GLY A 56 29.10 13.33 -12.37
N HIS A 57 27.98 14.07 -12.38
CA HIS A 57 27.95 15.45 -12.85
C HIS A 57 28.74 16.39 -11.92
N VAL A 58 28.55 16.27 -10.60
CA VAL A 58 29.30 17.02 -9.59
C VAL A 58 30.80 16.74 -9.72
N LYS A 59 31.22 15.47 -9.86
CA LYS A 59 32.64 15.12 -10.07
C LYS A 59 33.21 15.80 -11.31
N LYS A 60 32.44 15.85 -12.40
CA LYS A 60 32.86 16.51 -13.66
C LYS A 60 33.01 18.02 -13.50
N LEU A 61 32.06 18.68 -12.81
CA LEU A 61 32.12 20.11 -12.53
C LEU A 61 33.27 20.46 -11.58
N LEU A 62 33.46 19.68 -10.52
CA LEU A 62 34.56 19.88 -9.58
C LEU A 62 35.92 19.74 -10.29
N LYS A 63 36.09 18.70 -11.13
CA LYS A 63 37.30 18.53 -11.93
C LYS A 63 37.56 19.74 -12.85
N LYS A 64 36.53 20.20 -13.56
CA LYS A 64 36.62 21.39 -14.42
C LYS A 64 37.02 22.65 -13.63
N ASN A 65 36.43 22.85 -12.46
CA ASN A 65 36.72 24.00 -11.61
C ASN A 65 38.17 23.96 -11.09
N LEU A 66 38.67 22.79 -10.67
CA LEU A 66 40.05 22.60 -10.20
C LEU A 66 41.09 22.75 -11.32
N GLU A 67 40.77 22.30 -12.55
CA GLU A 67 41.59 22.54 -13.74
C GLU A 67 41.66 24.03 -14.09
N THR A 68 40.56 24.77 -13.95
CA THR A 68 40.48 26.20 -14.27
C THR A 68 41.36 27.06 -13.37
N ILE A 69 41.54 26.65 -12.10
CA ILE A 69 42.41 27.35 -11.14
C ILE A 69 43.84 26.78 -11.11
N GLU A 70 44.18 25.86 -12.03
CA GLU A 70 45.48 25.18 -12.10
C GLU A 70 45.94 24.59 -10.75
N SER A 71 45.00 24.06 -9.95
CA SER A 71 45.30 23.73 -8.54
C SER A 71 46.23 22.53 -8.35
N GLY A 72 46.43 21.72 -9.39
CA GLY A 72 47.19 20.46 -9.31
C GLY A 72 46.57 19.38 -8.42
N VAL A 73 45.30 19.52 -7.99
CA VAL A 73 44.60 18.57 -7.12
C VAL A 73 43.76 17.59 -7.96
N GLU A 74 43.92 16.30 -7.71
CA GLU A 74 43.13 15.24 -8.36
C GLU A 74 41.98 14.75 -7.46
N VAL A 75 40.79 14.62 -8.04
CA VAL A 75 39.58 14.14 -7.35
C VAL A 75 39.45 12.63 -7.52
N VAL A 76 39.72 11.89 -6.45
CA VAL A 76 39.61 10.41 -6.45
C VAL A 76 38.15 9.99 -6.48
N GLU A 77 37.36 10.42 -5.50
CA GLU A 77 35.96 10.02 -5.35
C GLU A 77 35.12 11.16 -4.75
N VAL A 78 33.85 11.20 -5.12
CA VAL A 78 32.85 12.11 -4.56
C VAL A 78 31.69 11.25 -4.10
N GLN A 79 31.24 11.44 -2.87
CA GLN A 79 30.06 10.80 -2.32
C GLN A 79 29.14 11.87 -1.75
N LEU A 80 27.85 11.81 -2.11
CA LEU A 80 26.81 12.66 -1.53
C LEU A 80 26.10 11.85 -0.44
N THR A 81 26.39 12.19 0.82
CA THR A 81 25.92 11.43 1.98
C THR A 81 24.56 11.90 2.48
N ASP A 82 24.36 13.22 2.56
CA ASP A 82 23.21 13.78 3.26
C ASP A 82 22.19 14.38 2.30
N LYS A 83 20.93 14.01 2.53
CA LYS A 83 19.84 14.29 1.60
C LYS A 83 18.60 14.64 2.41
N THR A 84 18.53 15.92 2.78
CA THR A 84 17.47 16.45 3.63
C THR A 84 16.63 17.45 2.86
N TRP A 85 15.32 17.25 2.91
CA TRP A 85 14.36 18.21 2.37
C TRP A 85 14.20 19.41 3.32
N PRO A 86 13.88 20.61 2.80
CA PRO A 86 13.60 21.76 3.64
C PRO A 86 12.39 21.49 4.55
N ARG A 87 12.50 21.88 5.83
CA ARG A 87 11.44 21.63 6.84
C ARG A 87 10.07 22.21 6.46
N GLN A 88 10.04 23.22 5.61
CA GLN A 88 8.81 23.93 5.20
C GLN A 88 7.89 23.07 4.31
N VAL A 89 8.44 22.08 3.59
CA VAL A 89 7.68 21.27 2.61
C VAL A 89 7.63 19.79 2.98
N ASP A 90 8.29 19.38 4.06
CA ASP A 90 8.38 18.00 4.52
C ASP A 90 7.00 17.32 4.66
N GLU A 91 6.05 17.96 5.33
CA GLU A 91 4.71 17.41 5.52
C GLU A 91 3.97 17.19 4.20
N ALA A 92 4.05 18.15 3.28
CA ALA A 92 3.39 18.06 1.98
C ALA A 92 4.00 16.94 1.11
N PHE A 93 5.33 16.80 1.12
CA PHE A 93 6.01 15.72 0.39
C PHE A 93 5.75 14.35 1.02
N GLN A 94 5.76 14.24 2.35
CA GLN A 94 5.41 12.99 3.04
C GLN A 94 3.96 12.57 2.73
N ALA A 95 3.03 13.52 2.73
CA ALA A 95 1.64 13.26 2.38
C ALA A 95 1.50 12.80 0.91
N ALA A 96 2.17 13.48 -0.02
CA ALA A 96 2.17 13.11 -1.43
C ALA A 96 2.80 11.71 -1.66
N HIS A 97 3.90 11.42 -0.98
CA HIS A 97 4.57 10.12 -1.07
C HIS A 97 3.70 9.00 -0.53
N LYS A 98 3.09 9.21 0.65
CA LYS A 98 2.14 8.25 1.24
C LYS A 98 0.96 7.99 0.30
N ALA A 99 0.37 9.04 -0.28
CA ALA A 99 -0.72 8.89 -1.24
C ALA A 99 -0.28 8.12 -2.50
N SER A 100 0.94 8.36 -3.00
CA SER A 100 1.51 7.61 -4.12
C SER A 100 1.69 6.13 -3.80
N GLN A 101 2.23 5.80 -2.61
CA GLN A 101 2.37 4.42 -2.15
C GLN A 101 1.01 3.72 -1.98
N GLU A 102 0.03 4.39 -1.37
CA GLU A 102 -1.32 3.86 -1.21
C GLU A 102 -1.99 3.61 -2.56
N SER A 103 -1.84 4.51 -3.52
CA SER A 103 -2.32 4.33 -4.90
C SER A 103 -1.67 3.13 -5.56
N GLN A 104 -0.33 3.01 -5.50
CA GLN A 104 0.40 1.89 -6.08
C GLN A 104 0.00 0.56 -5.45
N LYS A 105 -0.22 0.55 -4.13
CA LYS A 105 -0.73 -0.62 -3.40
C LYS A 105 -2.13 -1.00 -3.87
N ALA A 106 -3.05 -0.04 -3.98
CA ALA A 106 -4.40 -0.29 -4.48
C ALA A 106 -4.40 -0.85 -5.91
N ILE A 107 -3.51 -0.37 -6.78
CA ILE A 107 -3.33 -0.90 -8.14
C ILE A 107 -2.83 -2.35 -8.09
N SER A 108 -1.82 -2.64 -7.26
CA SER A 108 -1.27 -3.99 -7.10
C SER A 108 -2.30 -4.97 -6.55
N GLU A 109 -3.08 -4.56 -5.55
CA GLU A 109 -4.16 -5.36 -4.97
C GLU A 109 -5.26 -5.63 -5.99
N ALA A 110 -5.66 -4.61 -6.77
CA ALA A 110 -6.65 -4.77 -7.84
C ALA A 110 -6.17 -5.75 -8.93
N ARG A 111 -4.89 -5.68 -9.33
CA ARG A 111 -4.29 -6.63 -10.27
C ARG A 111 -4.28 -8.05 -9.70
N THR A 112 -3.84 -8.20 -8.45
CA THR A 112 -3.79 -9.50 -7.76
C THR A 112 -5.19 -10.10 -7.64
N TYR A 113 -6.20 -9.29 -7.32
CA TYR A 113 -7.59 -9.72 -7.27
C TYR A 113 -8.11 -10.14 -8.64
N ALA A 114 -7.80 -9.39 -9.70
CA ALA A 114 -8.17 -9.73 -11.07
C ALA A 114 -7.52 -11.05 -11.52
N GLU A 115 -6.22 -11.23 -11.27
CA GLU A 115 -5.48 -12.46 -11.56
C GLU A 115 -6.03 -13.65 -10.78
N LYS A 116 -6.30 -13.48 -9.49
CA LYS A 116 -6.94 -14.51 -8.65
C LYS A 116 -8.32 -14.88 -9.18
N THR A 117 -9.14 -13.89 -9.53
CA THR A 117 -10.48 -14.10 -10.08
C THR A 117 -10.41 -14.81 -11.43
N LEU A 118 -9.43 -14.47 -12.27
CA LEU A 118 -9.18 -15.13 -13.56
C LEU A 118 -8.75 -16.58 -13.35
N ASN A 119 -7.81 -16.84 -12.45
CA ASN A 119 -7.34 -18.19 -12.14
C ASN A 119 -8.47 -19.07 -11.54
N GLU A 120 -9.28 -18.52 -10.63
CA GLU A 120 -10.46 -19.20 -10.08
C GLU A 120 -11.56 -19.42 -11.13
N ALA A 121 -11.72 -18.51 -12.10
CA ALA A 121 -12.70 -18.62 -13.17
C ALA A 121 -12.28 -19.58 -14.27
N ALA A 122 -10.99 -19.60 -14.62
CA ALA A 122 -10.41 -20.48 -15.63
C ALA A 122 -10.23 -21.92 -15.08
N GLY A 123 -10.03 -22.06 -13.78
CA GLY A 123 -10.01 -23.33 -13.06
C GLY A 123 -8.88 -24.29 -13.51
N PRO A 124 -8.84 -25.50 -12.93
CA PRO A 124 -7.87 -26.55 -13.30
C PRO A 124 -8.11 -27.13 -14.71
N VAL A 125 -9.18 -26.73 -15.39
CA VAL A 125 -9.57 -27.23 -16.72
C VAL A 125 -8.85 -26.46 -17.82
N ALA A 126 -8.66 -25.14 -17.68
CA ALA A 126 -7.92 -24.33 -18.66
C ALA A 126 -6.44 -24.74 -18.78
N GLU A 127 -5.78 -25.02 -17.64
CA GLU A 127 -4.40 -25.50 -17.62
C GLU A 127 -4.27 -26.91 -18.23
N LYS A 128 -5.22 -27.81 -17.95
CA LYS A 128 -5.30 -29.13 -18.61
C LYS A 128 -5.56 -29.02 -20.11
N LEU A 129 -6.39 -28.08 -20.55
CA LEU A 129 -6.65 -27.82 -21.98
C LEU A 129 -5.41 -27.24 -22.67
N LEU A 130 -4.68 -26.31 -22.03
CA LEU A 130 -3.43 -25.77 -22.56
C LEU A 130 -2.39 -26.89 -22.75
N ALA A 131 -2.21 -27.74 -21.73
CA ALA A 131 -1.31 -28.88 -21.80
C ALA A 131 -1.70 -29.92 -22.88
N VAL A 132 -3.00 -30.15 -23.10
CA VAL A 132 -3.54 -31.02 -24.15
C VAL A 132 -3.43 -30.39 -25.56
N LEU A 133 -3.38 -29.06 -25.65
CA LEU A 133 -3.18 -28.32 -26.91
C LEU A 133 -1.69 -28.23 -27.29
N GLU A 134 -0.79 -28.14 -26.32
CA GLU A 134 0.67 -28.14 -26.53
C GLU A 134 1.23 -29.56 -26.79
N GLY A 135 0.54 -30.61 -26.31
CA GLY A 135 0.87 -32.01 -26.57
C GLY A 135 0.33 -32.54 -27.91
N LYS A 136 1.21 -33.08 -28.77
CA LYS A 136 0.85 -33.58 -30.12
C LYS A 136 -0.01 -34.86 -30.21
N SER A 137 -0.63 -35.35 -29.12
CA SER A 137 -1.36 -36.63 -29.17
C SER A 137 -2.47 -36.70 -28.13
N THR A 138 -3.69 -36.33 -28.50
CA THR A 138 -4.91 -36.61 -27.70
C THR A 138 -6.11 -36.75 -28.63
N SER A 139 -7.00 -37.69 -28.32
CA SER A 139 -8.16 -38.04 -29.14
C SER A 139 -9.10 -36.83 -29.33
N GLU A 140 -9.68 -36.69 -30.52
CA GLU A 140 -10.60 -35.59 -30.86
C GLU A 140 -11.82 -35.53 -29.89
N GLN A 141 -12.21 -36.69 -29.36
CA GLN A 141 -13.29 -36.87 -28.39
C GLN A 141 -12.98 -36.27 -27.00
N GLU A 142 -11.74 -36.44 -26.49
CA GLU A 142 -11.34 -35.85 -25.21
C GLU A 142 -11.25 -34.32 -25.28
N ARG A 143 -10.88 -33.78 -26.44
CA ARG A 143 -10.89 -32.32 -26.67
C ARG A 143 -12.30 -31.76 -26.61
N GLU A 144 -13.25 -32.42 -27.26
CA GLU A 144 -14.65 -31.96 -27.29
C GLU A 144 -15.29 -32.02 -25.89
N LEU A 145 -15.00 -33.06 -25.10
CA LEU A 145 -15.45 -33.17 -23.71
C LEU A 145 -14.87 -32.05 -22.83
N LEU A 146 -13.57 -31.76 -22.96
CA LEU A 146 -12.91 -30.69 -22.21
C LEU A 146 -13.44 -29.31 -22.61
N TRP A 147 -13.69 -29.07 -23.91
CA TRP A 147 -14.34 -27.84 -24.38
C TRP A 147 -15.74 -27.66 -23.81
N ALA A 148 -16.54 -28.73 -23.77
CA ALA A 148 -17.88 -28.70 -23.18
C ALA A 148 -17.83 -28.41 -21.67
N GLN A 149 -16.89 -29.01 -20.93
CA GLN A 149 -16.69 -28.73 -19.50
C GLN A 149 -16.23 -27.29 -19.25
N LEU A 150 -15.28 -26.78 -20.04
CA LEU A 150 -14.82 -25.39 -19.93
C LEU A 150 -15.94 -24.40 -20.25
N ALA A 151 -16.69 -24.64 -21.33
CA ALA A 151 -17.84 -23.82 -21.70
C ALA A 151 -18.91 -23.82 -20.60
N GLY A 152 -19.17 -24.97 -19.98
CA GLY A 152 -20.07 -25.09 -18.83
C GLY A 152 -19.59 -24.30 -17.61
N ALA A 153 -18.32 -24.45 -17.23
CA ALA A 153 -17.72 -23.73 -16.10
C ALA A 153 -17.69 -22.21 -16.32
N ALA A 154 -17.35 -21.76 -17.54
CA ALA A 154 -17.38 -20.36 -17.92
C ALA A 154 -18.81 -19.80 -17.84
N GLN A 155 -19.79 -20.55 -18.34
CA GLN A 155 -21.20 -20.17 -18.28
C GLN A 155 -21.70 -20.09 -16.83
N GLU A 156 -21.28 -21.02 -15.96
CA GLU A 156 -21.57 -20.99 -14.54
C GLU A 156 -21.00 -19.72 -13.89
N LYS A 157 -19.73 -19.39 -14.15
CA LYS A 157 -19.11 -18.17 -13.60
C LYS A 157 -19.80 -16.90 -14.08
N ILE A 158 -20.20 -16.84 -15.35
CA ILE A 158 -20.99 -15.73 -15.91
C ILE A 158 -22.36 -15.63 -15.23
N ALA A 159 -23.02 -16.77 -14.99
CA ALA A 159 -24.30 -16.82 -14.28
C ALA A 159 -24.16 -16.35 -12.84
N GLN A 160 -23.13 -16.80 -12.11
CA GLN A 160 -22.81 -16.34 -10.76
C GLN A 160 -22.51 -14.83 -10.73
N ALA A 161 -21.72 -14.31 -11.67
CA ALA A 161 -21.43 -12.88 -11.76
C ALA A 161 -22.69 -12.04 -12.05
N ARG A 162 -23.57 -12.51 -12.94
CA ARG A 162 -24.87 -11.88 -13.20
C ARG A 162 -25.77 -11.92 -11.97
N ALA A 163 -25.81 -13.02 -11.24
CA ALA A 163 -26.56 -13.16 -10.00
C ALA A 163 -26.04 -12.20 -8.93
N SER A 164 -24.72 -12.14 -8.70
CA SER A 164 -24.08 -11.22 -7.76
C SER A 164 -24.33 -9.75 -8.13
N ARG A 165 -24.18 -9.39 -9.40
CA ARG A 165 -24.51 -8.04 -9.90
C ARG A 165 -25.98 -7.70 -9.61
N THR A 166 -26.88 -8.62 -9.91
CA THR A 166 -28.31 -8.44 -9.68
C THR A 166 -28.59 -8.26 -8.19
N LYS A 167 -28.01 -9.11 -7.34
CA LYS A 167 -28.10 -9.00 -5.88
C LYS A 167 -27.66 -7.63 -5.38
N VAL A 168 -26.47 -7.15 -5.78
CA VAL A 168 -25.95 -5.85 -5.36
C VAL A 168 -26.88 -4.71 -5.80
N VAL A 169 -27.36 -4.72 -7.05
CA VAL A 169 -28.27 -3.69 -7.57
C VAL A 169 -29.61 -3.73 -6.84
N GLN A 170 -30.17 -4.92 -6.58
CA GLN A 170 -31.44 -5.06 -5.88
C GLN A 170 -31.31 -4.64 -4.41
N THR A 171 -30.24 -5.03 -3.72
CA THR A 171 -29.99 -4.58 -2.34
C THR A 171 -29.80 -3.06 -2.28
N ALA A 172 -29.05 -2.47 -3.20
CA ALA A 172 -28.88 -1.02 -3.26
C ALA A 172 -30.21 -0.29 -3.52
N ARG A 173 -31.05 -0.81 -4.44
CA ARG A 173 -32.38 -0.27 -4.70
C ARG A 173 -33.30 -0.39 -3.48
N ALA A 174 -33.37 -1.57 -2.87
CA ALA A 174 -34.17 -1.80 -1.68
C ALA A 174 -33.76 -0.87 -0.52
N ASN A 175 -32.45 -0.69 -0.30
CA ASN A 175 -31.94 0.25 0.70
C ASN A 175 -32.30 1.69 0.38
N ALA A 176 -32.20 2.11 -0.89
CA ALA A 176 -32.56 3.45 -1.31
C ALA A 176 -34.07 3.72 -1.12
N GLU A 177 -34.92 2.75 -1.45
CA GLU A 177 -36.37 2.83 -1.23
C GLU A 177 -36.70 2.91 0.26
N TYR A 178 -36.13 2.02 1.07
CA TYR A 178 -36.25 2.05 2.53
C TYR A 178 -35.87 3.41 3.12
N LEU A 179 -34.72 3.97 2.73
CA LEU A 179 -34.26 5.27 3.21
C LEU A 179 -35.16 6.41 2.74
N LYS A 180 -35.73 6.31 1.54
CA LYS A 180 -36.66 7.33 1.00
C LYS A 180 -37.97 7.35 1.79
N GLU A 181 -38.51 6.20 2.17
CA GLU A 181 -39.70 6.09 3.01
C GLU A 181 -39.46 6.58 4.44
N LEU A 182 -38.25 6.35 4.97
CA LEU A 182 -37.86 6.76 6.31
C LEU A 182 -37.55 8.26 6.45
N LEU A 183 -37.10 8.90 5.37
CA LEU A 183 -36.67 10.30 5.33
C LEU A 183 -37.69 11.30 5.92
N PRO A 184 -39.01 11.25 5.63
CA PRO A 184 -39.98 12.16 6.25
C PRO A 184 -40.13 11.97 7.77
N GLU A 185 -40.02 10.74 8.28
CA GLU A 185 -40.08 10.45 9.72
C GLU A 185 -38.79 10.91 10.42
N TYR A 186 -37.64 10.65 9.80
CA TYR A 186 -36.33 11.11 10.29
C TYR A 186 -36.25 12.63 10.40
N ARG A 187 -36.80 13.37 9.43
CA ARG A 187 -36.86 14.84 9.48
C ARG A 187 -37.67 15.38 10.66
N LYS A 188 -38.69 14.65 11.12
CA LYS A 188 -39.53 15.03 12.27
C LYS A 188 -38.89 14.63 13.60
N PHE A 189 -38.34 13.42 13.68
CA PHE A 189 -37.84 12.84 14.93
C PHE A 189 -36.49 12.12 14.75
N PRO A 190 -35.38 12.86 14.53
CA PRO A 190 -34.10 12.25 14.18
C PRO A 190 -33.57 11.31 15.26
N LYS A 191 -33.69 11.68 16.55
CA LYS A 191 -33.17 10.87 17.66
C LYS A 191 -33.93 9.56 17.85
N LEU A 192 -35.26 9.57 17.71
CA LEU A 192 -36.10 8.39 17.91
C LEU A 192 -35.96 7.38 16.77
N VAL A 193 -35.86 7.86 15.53
CA VAL A 193 -35.67 7.00 14.35
C VAL A 193 -34.34 6.26 14.42
N VAL A 194 -33.24 6.95 14.75
CA VAL A 194 -31.92 6.30 14.92
C VAL A 194 -31.95 5.25 16.02
N GLN A 195 -32.59 5.58 17.15
CA GLN A 195 -32.73 4.64 18.27
C GLN A 195 -33.52 3.40 17.87
N LYS A 196 -34.61 3.56 17.11
CA LYS A 196 -35.41 2.43 16.60
C LYS A 196 -34.60 1.55 15.65
N ILE A 197 -33.92 2.13 14.65
CA ILE A 197 -33.06 1.38 13.73
C ILE A 197 -32.00 0.59 14.51
N TYR A 198 -31.39 1.20 15.52
CA TYR A 198 -30.39 0.54 16.35
C TYR A 198 -30.98 -0.62 17.16
N LEU A 199 -32.15 -0.43 17.77
CA LEU A 199 -32.85 -1.49 18.50
C LEU A 199 -33.29 -2.63 17.59
N ASP A 200 -33.79 -2.33 16.39
CA ASP A 200 -34.18 -3.31 15.38
C ASP A 200 -32.95 -4.10 14.88
N ALA A 201 -31.82 -3.42 14.65
CA ALA A 201 -30.57 -4.05 14.28
C ALA A 201 -30.04 -4.98 15.37
N ILE A 202 -30.06 -4.53 16.63
CA ILE A 202 -29.70 -5.38 17.78
C ILE A 202 -30.65 -6.57 17.89
N ALA A 203 -31.96 -6.36 17.81
CA ALA A 203 -32.94 -7.44 17.87
C ALA A 203 -32.70 -8.47 16.75
N HIS A 204 -32.41 -8.02 15.54
CA HIS A 204 -32.08 -8.88 14.41
C HIS A 204 -30.77 -9.66 14.64
N VAL A 205 -29.73 -9.02 15.17
CA VAL A 205 -28.48 -9.71 15.53
C VAL A 205 -28.75 -10.73 16.64
N LEU A 206 -29.42 -10.34 17.72
CA LEU A 206 -29.74 -11.21 18.85
C LEU A 206 -30.57 -12.44 18.47
N ASN A 207 -31.48 -12.30 17.51
CA ASN A 207 -32.31 -13.40 17.01
C ASN A 207 -31.54 -14.35 16.09
N ASN A 208 -30.50 -13.86 15.40
CA ASN A 208 -29.73 -14.62 14.43
C ASN A 208 -28.36 -15.07 14.94
N VAL A 209 -28.04 -14.87 16.24
CA VAL A 209 -26.79 -15.39 16.82
C VAL A 209 -26.92 -16.89 17.06
N ASP A 210 -25.93 -17.65 16.59
CA ASP A 210 -25.90 -19.11 16.62
C ASP A 210 -25.81 -19.70 18.05
N GLU A 211 -25.20 -19.01 19.02
CA GLU A 211 -25.05 -19.50 20.39
C GLU A 211 -25.40 -18.43 21.44
N LYS A 212 -26.42 -18.73 22.24
CA LYS A 212 -26.85 -17.96 23.41
C LYS A 212 -26.46 -18.72 24.68
N MET A 213 -25.42 -18.27 25.40
CA MET A 213 -25.09 -18.84 26.70
C MET A 213 -25.83 -18.10 27.82
N ILE A 214 -26.76 -18.80 28.48
CA ILE A 214 -27.43 -18.33 29.70
C ILE A 214 -26.76 -19.05 30.87
N ILE A 215 -25.97 -18.33 31.65
CA ILE A 215 -25.43 -18.85 32.91
C ILE A 215 -26.43 -18.50 34.00
N GLN A 216 -27.10 -19.52 34.58
CA GLN A 216 -27.90 -19.32 35.79
C GLN A 216 -26.95 -19.17 36.98
N PRO A 217 -27.06 -18.10 37.78
CA PRO A 217 -26.16 -17.92 38.92
C PRO A 217 -26.45 -18.99 39.98
N THR A 218 -25.41 -19.71 40.38
CA THR A 218 -25.41 -20.46 41.64
C THR A 218 -25.52 -19.48 42.81
N GLU A 219 -26.21 -19.89 43.88
CA GLU A 219 -26.62 -19.07 45.02
C GLU A 219 -25.58 -18.02 45.44
N GLY A 220 -25.93 -16.73 45.33
CA GLY A 220 -25.15 -15.62 45.90
C GLY A 220 -24.96 -14.39 45.01
N THR A 221 -25.14 -14.50 43.68
CA THR A 221 -25.00 -13.35 42.77
C THR A 221 -26.32 -13.05 42.06
N LYS A 222 -26.92 -11.89 42.36
CA LYS A 222 -28.10 -11.38 41.62
C LYS A 222 -27.65 -10.83 40.27
N GLY A 223 -27.83 -11.62 39.21
CA GLY A 223 -27.74 -11.15 37.83
C GLY A 223 -27.62 -12.28 36.83
N ILE A 224 -28.54 -12.38 35.87
CA ILE A 224 -28.40 -13.24 34.70
C ILE A 224 -27.45 -12.52 33.73
N VAL A 225 -26.28 -13.09 33.46
CA VAL A 225 -25.34 -12.55 32.48
C VAL A 225 -25.47 -13.31 31.16
N LEU A 226 -25.81 -12.60 30.10
CA LEU A 226 -25.95 -13.13 28.75
C LEU A 226 -24.66 -12.85 27.95
N TRP A 227 -23.95 -13.91 27.55
CA TRP A 227 -22.77 -13.80 26.69
C TRP A 227 -23.19 -14.08 25.24
N ILE A 228 -22.88 -13.14 24.33
CA ILE A 228 -23.18 -13.23 22.89
C ILE A 228 -21.84 -13.21 22.17
N TYR A 229 -21.51 -14.29 21.46
CA TYR A 229 -20.34 -14.33 20.59
C TYR A 229 -20.77 -13.93 19.18
N ILE A 230 -20.27 -12.80 18.70
CA ILE A 230 -20.51 -12.32 17.34
C ILE A 230 -19.32 -12.77 16.48
N ASN A 231 -19.60 -13.34 15.29
CA ASN A 231 -18.59 -13.75 14.30
C ASN A 231 -17.71 -14.95 14.73
N ARG A 232 -18.30 -16.11 15.04
CA ARG A 232 -17.54 -17.35 15.21
C ARG A 232 -17.03 -17.82 13.85
N ASP A 233 -15.77 -18.24 13.81
CA ASP A 233 -15.15 -18.85 12.63
C ASP A 233 -16.01 -20.04 12.15
N PRO A 234 -16.52 -20.04 10.90
CA PRO A 234 -17.46 -21.05 10.39
C PRO A 234 -16.92 -22.49 10.43
N GLU A 235 -15.61 -22.69 10.63
CA GLU A 235 -14.99 -24.02 10.72
C GLU A 235 -15.10 -24.67 12.11
N LEU A 236 -15.44 -23.92 13.16
CA LEU A 236 -15.55 -24.46 14.52
C LEU A 236 -16.94 -25.06 14.76
N LYS A 237 -17.07 -26.38 14.52
CA LYS A 237 -18.31 -27.11 14.88
C LYS A 237 -18.64 -26.97 16.37
N PRO A 238 -19.92 -26.80 16.76
CA PRO A 238 -20.32 -26.80 18.16
C PRO A 238 -19.95 -28.14 18.79
N LYS A 239 -19.32 -28.12 19.98
CA LYS A 239 -19.09 -29.36 20.73
C LYS A 239 -20.46 -29.94 21.08
N SER A 240 -20.82 -31.07 20.47
CA SER A 240 -22.02 -31.81 20.86
C SER A 240 -21.90 -32.14 22.35
N LYS A 241 -22.95 -31.82 23.13
CA LYS A 241 -23.07 -32.24 24.52
C LYS A 241 -22.85 -33.75 24.55
N LYS A 242 -21.74 -34.19 25.14
CA LYS A 242 -21.58 -35.59 25.56
C LYS A 242 -22.72 -35.89 26.51
N GLU A 243 -23.51 -36.90 26.17
CA GLU A 243 -24.44 -37.58 27.06
C GLU A 243 -23.74 -37.82 28.40
N GLN A 244 -24.21 -37.12 29.44
CA GLN A 244 -24.05 -37.59 30.80
C GLN A 244 -25.31 -38.38 31.13
N SER A 245 -25.15 -39.69 31.13
CA SER A 245 -25.95 -40.64 31.90
C SER A 245 -24.97 -41.73 32.36
N PRO A 246 -25.24 -42.43 33.47
CA PRO A 246 -26.44 -42.38 34.32
C PRO A 246 -26.28 -41.57 35.60
#